data_AF-A0A7Z2ZDW4-F1
#
_entry.id   AF-A0A7Z2ZDW4-F1
#
_cell.length_a   1.000
_cell.length_b   1.000
_cell.length_c   1.000
_cell.angle_alpha   90.00
_cell.angle_beta   90.00
_cell.angle_gamma   90.00
#
_symmetry.space_group_name_H-M   'P 1'
#
loop_
_entity.id
_entity.type
_entity.pdbx_description
1 polymer ?
#
loop_
_entity_poly.entity_id
_entity_poly.type
_entity_poly.pdbx_seq_one_letter_code
_entity_poly.pdbx_strand_id
1 'polypeptide(L)'
;MSVNRRFVLKGMALGSAAALTLGGPAQAFAGRAAAPVGSAIAMPALVLVNGGAAEADFLHGAGTALGSQMHVQRVGSDLAFIMDFERQLRSAQPMRVIGLLDDASAALVVDVARSAGARIQWLGQHTAEDGHSRHRLLNTDIAEGCSRQLGRQLHACGGSFSVSEERQNSAALPRHLAATSRKGNQSGQWASSVGYLLASLGTRQFSSPRAPAASMPVTGSYVSFSIEA
;
A
#
# COMPACT_ATOMS: atom_id res chain seq x y z
N MET A 1 55.42 17.54 9.46
CA MET A 1 55.48 16.30 8.66
C MET A 1 55.13 15.13 9.57
N SER A 2 53.96 14.55 9.37
CA SER A 2 53.34 13.55 10.25
C SER A 2 53.92 12.15 10.04
N VAL A 3 54.26 11.50 11.14
CA VAL A 3 54.89 10.18 11.22
C VAL A 3 53.91 9.07 10.81
N ASN A 4 54.35 8.21 9.90
CA ASN A 4 53.68 6.97 9.50
C ASN A 4 54.23 5.83 10.37
N ARG A 5 53.38 5.16 11.17
CA ARG A 5 53.75 3.93 11.88
C ARG A 5 52.65 2.88 11.70
N ARG A 6 52.96 1.94 10.82
CA ARG A 6 52.28 0.65 10.68
C ARG A 6 52.45 -0.12 11.99
N PHE A 7 51.35 -0.55 12.59
CA PHE A 7 51.35 -1.72 13.46
C PHE A 7 50.36 -2.74 12.91
N VAL A 8 50.95 -3.79 12.37
CA VAL A 8 50.32 -5.08 12.10
C VAL A 8 50.04 -5.72 13.45
N LEU A 9 48.79 -6.06 13.73
CA LEU A 9 48.45 -7.07 14.71
C LEU A 9 47.45 -8.04 14.09
N LYS A 10 48.02 -9.16 13.61
CA LYS A 10 47.33 -10.43 13.44
C LYS A 10 46.71 -10.83 14.78
N GLY A 11 45.40 -10.99 14.81
CA GLY A 11 44.68 -11.58 15.92
C GLY A 11 43.47 -12.34 15.41
N MET A 12 43.66 -13.60 15.04
CA MET A 12 42.60 -14.60 15.04
C MET A 12 42.64 -15.29 16.40
N ALA A 13 41.53 -15.26 17.13
CA ALA A 13 41.22 -16.25 18.15
C ALA A 13 39.70 -16.40 18.25
N LEU A 14 39.28 -17.66 18.17
CA LEU A 14 37.92 -18.17 18.18
C LEU A 14 37.22 -17.99 19.54
N GLY A 15 35.90 -17.92 19.49
CA GLY A 15 35.02 -18.44 20.55
C GLY A 15 34.44 -17.38 21.47
N SER A 16 33.14 -17.13 21.33
CA SER A 16 32.14 -17.45 22.37
C SER A 16 30.77 -16.94 21.95
N ALA A 17 29.79 -17.82 22.08
CA ALA A 17 28.39 -17.52 21.93
C ALA A 17 27.93 -16.49 22.97
N ALA A 18 27.31 -15.41 22.50
CA ALA A 18 26.37 -14.62 23.28
C ALA A 18 25.32 -14.10 22.31
N ALA A 19 24.11 -14.64 22.47
CA ALA A 19 22.91 -14.10 21.86
C ALA A 19 22.71 -12.67 22.37
N LEU A 20 22.97 -11.70 21.51
CA LEU A 20 22.49 -10.34 21.67
C LEU A 20 21.54 -10.10 20.49
N THR A 21 20.26 -10.21 20.78
CA THR A 21 19.17 -9.73 19.94
C THR A 21 19.32 -8.21 19.82
N LEU A 22 20.05 -7.77 18.80
CA LEU A 22 19.94 -6.41 18.30
C LEU A 22 18.53 -6.27 17.75
N GLY A 23 17.69 -5.53 18.47
CA GLY A 23 16.43 -5.01 17.98
C GLY A 23 16.70 -4.20 16.72
N GLY A 24 16.47 -4.83 15.57
CA GLY A 24 16.46 -4.15 14.27
C GLY A 24 15.13 -3.41 14.09
N PRO A 25 15.12 -2.26 13.39
CA PRO A 25 13.89 -1.54 13.13
C PRO A 25 12.99 -2.36 12.21
N ALA A 26 11.75 -2.54 12.64
CA ALA A 26 10.54 -2.78 11.85
C ALA A 26 10.68 -3.67 10.60
N GLN A 27 10.58 -4.99 10.79
CA GLN A 27 10.14 -5.91 9.73
C GLN A 27 8.62 -5.76 9.49
N ALA A 28 8.17 -4.55 9.13
CA ALA A 28 6.76 -4.30 8.77
C ALA A 28 6.40 -4.84 7.38
N PHE A 29 7.42 -5.14 6.56
CA PHE A 29 7.29 -5.71 5.23
C PHE A 29 7.95 -7.07 5.23
N ALA A 30 7.17 -8.15 5.28
CA ALA A 30 7.68 -9.51 5.14
C ALA A 30 7.25 -10.07 3.78
N GLY A 31 8.21 -10.41 2.91
CA GLY A 31 7.97 -11.25 1.73
C GLY A 31 7.78 -12.69 2.18
N ARG A 32 6.69 -13.35 1.78
CA ARG A 32 6.45 -14.76 2.09
C ARG A 32 6.70 -15.58 0.83
N ALA A 33 7.55 -16.61 0.94
CA ALA A 33 7.74 -17.59 -0.13
C ALA A 33 6.37 -18.19 -0.53
N ALA A 34 6.11 -18.22 -1.83
CA ALA A 34 4.82 -18.60 -2.41
C ALA A 34 4.36 -19.99 -1.92
N ALA A 35 3.28 -20.02 -1.14
CA ALA A 35 2.52 -21.23 -0.87
C ALA A 35 1.67 -21.61 -2.09
N PRO A 36 1.34 -22.90 -2.31
CA PRO A 36 0.58 -23.33 -3.47
C PRO A 36 -0.80 -22.67 -3.50
N VAL A 37 -1.22 -22.29 -4.71
CA VAL A 37 -2.46 -21.56 -5.00
C VAL A 37 -3.66 -22.47 -4.81
N GLY A 38 -4.11 -22.62 -3.56
CA GLY A 38 -5.46 -23.05 -3.22
C GLY A 38 -6.36 -21.83 -3.09
N SER A 39 -7.66 -22.02 -3.40
CA SER A 39 -8.71 -20.98 -3.32
C SER A 39 -8.46 -20.02 -2.17
N ALA A 40 -8.14 -18.76 -2.47
CA ALA A 40 -7.88 -17.76 -1.44
C ALA A 40 -9.15 -17.68 -0.59
N ILE A 41 -9.06 -18.12 0.67
CA ILE A 41 -10.15 -17.94 1.62
C ILE A 41 -10.42 -16.45 1.64
N ALA A 42 -11.64 -16.09 1.26
CA ALA A 42 -12.01 -14.71 1.16
C ALA A 42 -12.02 -14.11 2.58
N MET A 43 -10.93 -13.43 2.92
CA MET A 43 -10.77 -12.82 4.23
C MET A 43 -11.71 -11.62 4.33
N PRO A 44 -12.36 -11.39 5.48
CA PRO A 44 -13.07 -10.16 5.74
C PRO A 44 -12.16 -8.97 5.47
N ALA A 45 -12.65 -8.02 4.68
CA ALA A 45 -11.91 -6.83 4.31
C ALA A 45 -12.50 -5.61 5.02
N LEU A 46 -11.73 -5.05 5.95
CA LEU A 46 -12.01 -3.76 6.55
C LEU A 46 -11.50 -2.66 5.62
N VAL A 47 -12.35 -1.69 5.29
CA VAL A 47 -12.03 -0.58 4.40
C VAL A 47 -12.09 0.74 5.16
N LEU A 48 -10.95 1.41 5.26
CA LEU A 48 -10.78 2.65 6.02
C LEU A 48 -10.76 3.87 5.11
N VAL A 49 -11.61 4.86 5.38
CA VAL A 49 -11.70 6.13 4.63
C VAL A 49 -12.00 7.34 5.53
N ASN A 50 -11.49 8.54 5.25
CA ASN A 50 -11.88 9.75 5.99
C ASN A 50 -13.26 10.26 5.57
N GLY A 51 -13.44 10.49 4.26
CA GLY A 51 -14.69 10.96 3.66
C GLY A 51 -14.44 12.07 2.65
N GLY A 52 -14.70 11.80 1.37
CA GLY A 52 -14.45 12.72 0.28
C GLY A 52 -14.72 12.06 -1.08
N ALA A 53 -14.51 12.81 -2.16
CA ALA A 53 -14.78 12.32 -3.52
C ALA A 53 -13.81 11.20 -3.92
N ALA A 54 -12.52 11.32 -3.56
CA ALA A 54 -11.51 10.29 -3.82
C ALA A 54 -11.86 8.98 -3.11
N GLU A 55 -12.27 9.09 -1.85
CA GLU A 55 -12.64 7.99 -0.98
C GLU A 55 -13.91 7.29 -1.47
N ALA A 56 -14.90 8.05 -1.97
CA ALA A 56 -16.09 7.48 -2.59
C ALA A 56 -15.74 6.68 -3.86
N ASP A 57 -14.88 7.22 -4.72
CA ASP A 57 -14.40 6.52 -5.91
C ASP A 57 -13.59 5.27 -5.53
N PHE A 58 -12.75 5.37 -4.49
CA PHE A 58 -12.02 4.25 -3.93
C PHE A 58 -12.94 3.13 -3.42
N LEU A 59 -13.98 3.48 -2.65
CA LEU A 59 -14.98 2.53 -2.18
C LEU A 59 -15.73 1.87 -3.33
N HIS A 60 -16.05 2.61 -4.39
CA HIS A 60 -16.64 2.05 -5.60
C HIS A 60 -15.73 0.95 -6.18
N GLY A 61 -14.45 1.28 -6.40
CA GLY A 61 -13.45 0.34 -6.89
C GLY A 61 -13.32 -0.90 -6.00
N ALA A 62 -13.16 -0.70 -4.69
CA ALA A 62 -13.03 -1.80 -3.73
C ALA A 62 -14.28 -2.69 -3.72
N GLY A 63 -15.47 -2.10 -3.74
CA GLY A 63 -16.75 -2.82 -3.77
C GLY A 63 -16.92 -3.69 -5.00
N THR A 64 -16.38 -3.30 -6.16
CA THR A 64 -16.44 -4.14 -7.37
C THR A 64 -15.67 -5.46 -7.26
N ALA A 65 -14.67 -5.54 -6.37
CA ALA A 65 -13.86 -6.74 -6.15
C ALA A 65 -14.26 -7.51 -4.87
N LEU A 66 -14.61 -6.80 -3.79
CA LEU A 66 -14.95 -7.43 -2.49
C LEU A 66 -16.44 -7.80 -2.36
N GLY A 67 -17.33 -7.13 -3.09
CA GLY A 67 -18.77 -7.32 -2.96
C GLY A 67 -19.25 -7.17 -1.51
N SER A 68 -19.99 -8.16 -1.00
CA SER A 68 -20.56 -8.17 0.35
C SER A 68 -19.56 -8.41 1.47
N GLN A 69 -18.29 -8.69 1.15
CA GLN A 69 -17.23 -8.97 2.15
C GLN A 69 -16.53 -7.71 2.65
N MET A 70 -16.95 -6.55 2.12
CA MET A 70 -16.43 -5.24 2.44
C MET A 70 -17.13 -4.66 3.66
N HIS A 71 -16.40 -4.45 4.76
CA HIS A 71 -16.87 -3.63 5.87
C HIS A 71 -16.21 -2.26 5.79
N VAL A 72 -17.02 -1.20 5.62
CA VAL A 72 -16.49 0.16 5.51
C VAL A 72 -16.55 0.84 6.87
N GLN A 73 -15.43 1.40 7.31
CA GLN A 73 -15.32 2.19 8.51
C GLN A 73 -14.74 3.56 8.18
N ARG A 74 -15.43 4.61 8.64
CA ARG A 74 -14.91 5.96 8.54
C ARG A 74 -13.88 6.22 9.63
N VAL A 75 -12.75 6.80 9.24
CA VAL A 75 -11.65 7.15 10.13
C VAL A 75 -11.84 8.58 10.59
N GLY A 76 -12.10 8.73 11.88
CA GLY A 76 -11.98 10.00 12.59
C GLY A 76 -10.59 10.16 13.19
N SER A 77 -10.33 11.32 13.79
CA SER A 77 -9.15 11.57 14.61
C SER A 77 -9.37 11.21 16.09
N ASP A 78 -10.44 10.49 16.41
CA ASP A 78 -10.79 10.17 17.79
C ASP A 78 -9.98 8.98 18.32
N LEU A 79 -9.68 9.03 19.62
CA LEU A 79 -8.91 7.99 20.31
C LEU A 79 -9.64 6.64 20.34
N ALA A 80 -10.98 6.67 20.36
CA ALA A 80 -11.77 5.45 20.44
C ALA A 80 -11.57 4.59 19.18
N PHE A 81 -11.57 5.21 18.00
CA PHE A 81 -11.22 4.56 16.73
C PHE A 81 -9.86 3.86 16.80
N ILE A 82 -8.82 4.55 17.26
CA ILE A 82 -7.46 4.00 17.34
C ILE A 82 -7.39 2.79 18.28
N MET A 83 -8.03 2.88 19.45
CA MET A 83 -8.06 1.78 20.42
C MET A 83 -8.84 0.56 19.90
N ASP A 84 -9.96 0.78 19.22
CA ASP A 84 -10.76 -0.30 18.64
C ASP A 84 -10.04 -0.95 17.47
N PHE A 85 -9.36 -0.17 16.64
CA PHE A 85 -8.54 -0.66 15.54
C PHE A 85 -7.34 -1.50 16.04
N GLU A 86 -6.62 -1.03 17.06
CA GLU A 86 -5.53 -1.80 17.69
C GLU A 86 -6.06 -3.14 18.25
N ARG A 87 -7.20 -3.11 18.97
CA ARG A 87 -7.82 -4.31 19.51
C ARG A 87 -8.18 -5.30 18.41
N GLN A 88 -8.72 -4.80 17.30
CA GLN A 88 -9.09 -5.61 16.14
C GLN A 88 -7.86 -6.27 15.51
N LEU A 89 -6.77 -5.53 15.31
CA LEU A 89 -5.51 -6.06 14.78
C LEU A 89 -4.91 -7.15 15.69
N ARG A 90 -5.12 -7.06 17.00
CA ARG A 90 -4.61 -8.05 17.98
C ARG A 90 -5.54 -9.23 18.22
N SER A 91 -6.72 -9.26 17.62
CA SER A 91 -7.76 -10.26 17.89
C SER A 91 -7.44 -11.69 17.39
N ALA A 92 -6.28 -11.89 16.74
CA ALA A 92 -5.85 -13.13 16.09
C ALA A 92 -6.79 -13.66 15.00
N GLN A 93 -7.84 -12.90 14.64
CA GLN A 93 -8.69 -13.20 13.50
C GLN A 93 -8.02 -12.68 12.22
N PRO A 94 -7.73 -13.56 11.24
CA PRO A 94 -7.12 -13.16 9.99
C PRO A 94 -8.01 -12.14 9.28
N MET A 95 -7.46 -10.97 8.98
CA MET A 95 -8.20 -9.95 8.23
C MET A 95 -7.29 -9.13 7.33
N ARG A 96 -7.93 -8.58 6.30
CA ARG A 96 -7.28 -7.61 5.42
C ARG A 96 -7.83 -6.23 5.74
N VAL A 97 -6.95 -5.26 5.91
CA VAL A 97 -7.34 -3.86 5.99
C VAL A 97 -6.82 -3.16 4.74
N ILE A 98 -7.71 -2.49 4.01
CA ILE A 98 -7.32 -1.60 2.92
C ILE A 98 -7.85 -0.20 3.22
N GLY A 99 -7.22 0.83 2.68
CA GLY A 99 -7.72 2.17 2.92
C GLY A 99 -7.23 3.20 1.92
N LEU A 100 -7.93 4.32 1.91
CA LEU A 100 -7.53 5.58 1.29
C LEU A 100 -7.84 6.69 2.28
N LEU A 101 -6.80 7.31 2.83
CA LEU A 101 -6.89 8.32 3.88
C LEU A 101 -6.08 9.55 3.51
N ASP A 102 -6.27 10.65 4.23
CA ASP A 102 -5.32 11.75 4.26
C ASP A 102 -3.98 11.33 4.91
N ASP A 103 -2.94 12.14 4.71
CA ASP A 103 -1.58 11.85 5.19
C ASP A 103 -1.52 11.65 6.72
N ALA A 104 -2.28 12.42 7.49
CA ALA A 104 -2.22 12.38 8.96
C ALA A 104 -2.92 11.14 9.51
N SER A 105 -4.14 10.85 9.06
CA SER A 105 -4.85 9.64 9.46
C SER A 105 -4.14 8.36 9.00
N ALA A 106 -3.56 8.36 7.79
CA ALA A 106 -2.79 7.21 7.31
C ALA A 106 -1.54 6.94 8.14
N ALA A 107 -0.82 7.99 8.55
CA ALA A 107 0.36 7.84 9.40
C ALA A 107 0.02 7.12 10.71
N LEU A 108 -1.09 7.50 11.36
CA LEU A 108 -1.56 6.86 12.60
C LEU A 108 -1.97 5.40 12.37
N VAL A 109 -2.78 5.11 11.35
CA VAL A 109 -3.23 3.74 11.05
C VAL A 109 -2.05 2.83 10.74
N VAL A 110 -1.08 3.30 9.94
CA VAL A 110 0.12 2.55 9.59
C VAL A 110 1.00 2.31 10.81
N ASP A 111 1.16 3.29 11.69
CA ASP A 111 1.96 3.15 12.91
C ASP A 111 1.34 2.14 13.88
N VAL A 112 0.03 2.23 14.12
CA VAL A 112 -0.72 1.28 14.93
C VAL A 112 -0.60 -0.13 14.36
N ALA A 113 -0.79 -0.30 13.05
CA ALA A 113 -0.62 -1.58 12.38
C ALA A 113 0.78 -2.18 12.58
N ARG A 114 1.83 -1.38 12.41
CA ARG A 114 3.21 -1.81 12.67
C ARG A 114 3.43 -2.22 14.12
N SER A 115 2.93 -1.43 15.06
CA SER A 115 3.05 -1.70 16.50
C SER A 115 2.31 -2.98 16.92
N ALA A 116 1.23 -3.33 16.23
CA ALA A 116 0.48 -4.56 16.43
C ALA A 116 1.13 -5.79 15.74
N GLY A 117 2.23 -5.61 15.01
CA GLY A 117 2.90 -6.68 14.26
C GLY A 117 2.21 -7.04 12.94
N ALA A 118 1.25 -6.23 12.49
CA ALA A 118 0.60 -6.43 11.21
C ALA A 118 1.57 -6.14 10.05
N ARG A 119 1.36 -6.85 8.94
CA ARG A 119 2.22 -6.79 7.76
C ARG A 119 1.65 -5.81 6.75
N ILE A 120 2.46 -4.85 6.33
CA ILE A 120 2.09 -3.92 5.25
C ILE A 120 2.49 -4.56 3.93
N GLN A 121 1.51 -4.77 3.06
CA GLN A 121 1.70 -5.36 1.73
C GLN A 121 1.78 -4.30 0.63
N TRP A 122 1.16 -3.15 0.86
CA TRP A 122 1.13 -2.01 -0.04
C TRP A 122 1.11 -0.72 0.77
N LEU A 123 1.87 0.27 0.33
CA LEU A 123 1.75 1.66 0.76
C LEU A 123 1.89 2.58 -0.46
N GLY A 124 0.88 3.37 -0.77
CA GLY A 124 0.85 4.29 -1.89
C GLY A 124 0.64 5.72 -1.44
N GLN A 125 1.46 6.65 -1.92
CA GLN A 125 1.21 8.09 -1.82
C GLN A 125 0.68 8.59 -3.15
N HIS A 126 -0.43 9.31 -3.12
CA HIS A 126 -1.15 9.76 -4.31
C HIS A 126 -1.38 11.26 -4.19
N THR A 127 -0.93 12.03 -5.18
CA THR A 127 -1.27 13.45 -5.30
C THR A 127 -1.98 13.68 -6.62
N ALA A 128 -3.08 14.42 -6.60
CA ALA A 128 -3.81 14.80 -7.81
C ALA A 128 -3.96 16.32 -7.87
N GLU A 129 -3.51 16.91 -8.97
CA GLU A 129 -3.49 18.36 -9.20
C GLU A 129 -3.54 18.63 -10.71
N ASP A 130 -4.32 19.62 -11.16
CA ASP A 130 -4.38 20.08 -12.56
C ASP A 130 -4.56 18.98 -13.61
N GLY A 131 -5.34 17.94 -13.30
CA GLY A 131 -5.56 16.81 -14.21
C GLY A 131 -4.36 15.87 -14.36
N HIS A 132 -3.37 16.01 -13.49
CA HIS A 132 -2.23 15.11 -13.32
C HIS A 132 -2.33 14.36 -12.00
N SER A 133 -2.15 13.03 -12.05
CA SER A 133 -2.03 12.21 -10.84
C SER A 133 -0.63 11.61 -10.72
N ARG A 134 0.01 11.84 -9.57
CA ARG A 134 1.30 11.26 -9.24
C ARG A 134 1.12 10.20 -8.16
N HIS A 135 1.73 9.06 -8.36
CA HIS A 135 1.63 7.91 -7.50
C HIS A 135 3.03 7.39 -7.16
N ARG A 136 3.34 7.27 -5.87
CA ARG A 136 4.55 6.64 -5.36
C ARG A 136 4.15 5.43 -4.55
N LEU A 137 4.60 4.25 -4.99
CA LEU A 137 4.14 2.97 -4.49
C LEU A 137 5.30 2.23 -3.84
N LEU A 138 5.05 1.69 -2.65
CA LEU A 138 5.94 0.80 -1.93
C LEU A 138 5.25 -0.54 -1.71
N ASN A 139 5.77 -1.57 -2.36
CA ASN A 139 5.08 -2.85 -2.50
C ASN A 139 5.94 -4.02 -2.01
N THR A 140 5.29 -5.11 -1.61
CA THR A 140 5.92 -6.42 -1.45
C THR A 140 5.63 -7.32 -2.67
N ASP A 141 6.18 -8.53 -2.67
CA ASP A 141 5.98 -9.52 -3.73
C ASP A 141 4.51 -9.89 -3.95
N ILE A 142 3.65 -9.76 -2.93
CA ILE A 142 2.22 -10.08 -3.06
C ILE A 142 1.48 -9.09 -3.97
N ALA A 143 2.02 -7.87 -4.10
CA ALA A 143 1.51 -6.82 -4.98
C ALA A 143 2.24 -6.79 -6.32
N GLU A 144 2.92 -7.88 -6.70
CA GLU A 144 3.62 -7.96 -7.98
C GLU A 144 2.66 -7.66 -9.15
N GLY A 145 3.08 -6.76 -10.04
CA GLY A 145 2.32 -6.40 -11.23
C GLY A 145 1.21 -5.37 -10.99
N CYS A 146 0.90 -5.04 -9.74
CA CYS A 146 -0.10 -4.03 -9.39
C CYS A 146 0.24 -2.64 -9.95
N SER A 147 1.50 -2.20 -9.90
CA SER A 147 1.94 -0.94 -10.51
C SER A 147 1.67 -0.88 -12.02
N ARG A 148 1.89 -2.00 -12.73
CA ARG A 148 1.61 -2.11 -14.18
C ARG A 148 0.11 -2.10 -14.45
N GLN A 149 -0.67 -2.78 -13.62
CA GLN A 149 -2.12 -2.80 -13.70
C GLN A 149 -2.69 -1.40 -13.51
N LEU A 150 -2.25 -0.69 -12.45
CA LEU A 150 -2.62 0.69 -12.19
C LEU A 150 -2.25 1.57 -13.39
N GLY A 151 -1.02 1.49 -13.89
CA GLY A 151 -0.59 2.24 -15.07
C GLY A 151 -1.46 1.99 -16.29
N ARG A 152 -1.90 0.75 -16.55
CA ARG A 152 -2.82 0.44 -17.65
C ARG A 152 -4.21 1.05 -17.45
N GLN A 153 -4.74 0.99 -16.23
CA GLN A 153 -6.05 1.55 -15.88
C GLN A 153 -6.04 3.08 -16.03
N LEU A 154 -5.05 3.76 -15.45
CA LEU A 154 -4.88 5.21 -15.58
C LEU A 154 -4.72 5.63 -17.05
N HIS A 155 -3.96 4.85 -17.81
CA HIS A 155 -3.77 5.09 -19.23
C HIS A 155 -5.06 4.92 -20.05
N ALA A 156 -5.91 3.95 -19.69
CA ALA A 156 -7.21 3.74 -20.32
C ALA A 156 -8.21 4.87 -20.02
N CYS A 157 -8.11 5.50 -18.83
CA CYS A 157 -8.89 6.68 -18.47
C CYS A 157 -8.44 7.96 -19.23
N GLY A 158 -7.26 7.94 -19.86
CA GLY A 158 -6.77 9.02 -20.71
C GLY A 158 -6.29 10.28 -19.97
N GLY A 159 -6.25 10.25 -18.64
CA GLY A 159 -5.66 11.29 -17.79
C GLY A 159 -4.14 11.27 -17.85
N SER A 160 -3.51 12.39 -17.46
CA SER A 160 -2.05 12.42 -17.31
C SER A 160 -1.64 11.85 -15.97
N PHE A 161 -0.58 11.03 -15.94
CA PHE A 161 -0.14 10.41 -14.69
C PHE A 161 1.36 10.11 -14.66
N SER A 162 1.88 9.94 -13.46
CA SER A 162 3.18 9.34 -13.17
C SER A 162 3.05 8.31 -12.04
N VAL A 163 3.63 7.13 -12.22
CA VAL A 163 3.67 6.04 -11.24
C VAL A 163 5.12 5.67 -11.03
N SER A 164 5.59 5.78 -9.79
CA SER A 164 6.88 5.28 -9.33
C SER A 164 6.64 4.12 -8.37
N GLU A 165 7.35 3.01 -8.55
CA GLU A 165 7.25 1.81 -7.72
C GLU A 165 8.63 1.47 -7.18
N GLU A 166 8.69 1.26 -5.87
CA GLU A 166 9.79 0.65 -5.16
C GLU A 166 9.30 -0.67 -4.52
N ARG A 167 10.12 -1.71 -4.62
CA ARG A 167 9.78 -3.03 -4.09
C ARG A 167 10.65 -3.33 -2.87
N GLN A 168 9.97 -3.61 -1.76
CA GLN A 168 10.63 -4.07 -0.55
C GLN A 168 11.02 -5.53 -0.70
N ASN A 169 12.23 -5.87 -0.25
CA ASN A 169 12.78 -7.23 -0.25
C ASN A 169 12.91 -7.90 -1.65
N SER A 170 12.94 -7.11 -2.72
CA SER A 170 13.10 -7.60 -4.10
C SER A 170 14.37 -7.06 -4.73
N ALA A 171 15.07 -7.89 -5.51
CA ALA A 171 16.20 -7.45 -6.33
C ALA A 171 15.76 -6.72 -7.63
N ALA A 172 14.45 -6.58 -7.85
CA ALA A 172 13.91 -5.91 -9.01
C ALA A 172 14.16 -4.39 -8.95
N LEU A 173 14.58 -3.82 -10.07
CA LEU A 173 14.81 -2.38 -10.20
C LEU A 173 13.52 -1.58 -9.95
N PRO A 174 13.64 -0.37 -9.38
CA PRO A 174 12.53 0.59 -9.31
C PRO A 174 11.91 0.81 -10.69
N ARG A 175 10.59 0.95 -10.72
CA ARG A 175 9.84 1.12 -11.97
C ARG A 175 9.21 2.49 -12.03
N HIS A 176 9.28 3.11 -13.21
CA HIS A 176 8.58 4.36 -13.50
C HIS A 176 7.71 4.19 -14.74
N LEU A 177 6.45 4.61 -14.66
CA LEU A 177 5.48 4.65 -15.74
C LEU A 177 4.88 6.04 -15.80
N ALA A 178 4.77 6.64 -16.98
CA ALA A 178 4.12 7.93 -17.13
C ALA A 178 3.36 7.99 -18.46
N ALA A 179 2.30 8.78 -18.49
CA ALA A 179 1.59 9.12 -19.71
C ALA A 179 1.08 10.57 -19.65
N THR A 180 1.05 11.22 -20.81
CA THR A 180 0.42 12.53 -20.98
C THR A 180 -1.07 12.37 -21.31
N SER A 181 -1.86 13.39 -20.98
CA SER A 181 -3.31 13.38 -21.23
C SER A 181 -3.61 13.21 -22.72
N ARG A 182 -4.66 12.45 -23.04
CA ARG A 182 -5.20 12.30 -24.41
C ARG A 182 -6.63 12.81 -24.47
N LYS A 183 -6.86 14.11 -24.70
CA LYS A 183 -8.20 14.75 -24.85
C LYS A 183 -9.26 14.38 -23.79
N GLY A 184 -8.91 13.63 -22.75
CA GLY A 184 -9.79 13.00 -21.79
C GLY A 184 -9.60 13.64 -20.42
N ASN A 185 -10.70 14.13 -19.85
CA ASN A 185 -10.73 14.83 -18.56
C ASN A 185 -10.92 13.89 -17.36
N GLN A 186 -10.66 12.58 -17.51
CA GLN A 186 -10.99 11.57 -16.48
C GLN A 186 -9.83 11.31 -15.51
N SER A 187 -9.06 12.35 -15.15
CA SER A 187 -7.99 12.25 -14.16
C SER A 187 -8.47 11.81 -12.77
N GLY A 188 -9.77 11.94 -12.45
CA GLY A 188 -10.35 11.55 -11.16
C GLY A 188 -10.45 10.03 -10.91
N GLN A 189 -10.37 9.18 -11.94
CA GLN A 189 -10.65 7.74 -11.80
C GLN A 189 -9.52 6.93 -11.14
N TRP A 190 -8.41 7.57 -10.75
CA TRP A 190 -7.28 6.89 -10.15
C TRP A 190 -7.66 6.22 -8.81
N ALA A 191 -8.51 6.85 -8.00
CA ALA A 191 -8.85 6.34 -6.67
C ALA A 191 -9.66 5.03 -6.75
N SER A 192 -10.61 4.93 -7.68
CA SER A 192 -11.32 3.67 -7.96
C SER A 192 -10.38 2.59 -8.49
N SER A 193 -9.39 2.95 -9.31
CA SER A 193 -8.40 2.00 -9.81
C SER A 193 -7.56 1.41 -8.67
N VAL A 194 -7.14 2.27 -7.72
CA VAL A 194 -6.44 1.86 -6.49
C VAL A 194 -7.34 0.98 -5.62
N GLY A 195 -8.60 1.36 -5.38
CA GLY A 195 -9.54 0.59 -4.56
C GLY A 195 -9.76 -0.83 -5.07
N TYR A 196 -10.01 -0.97 -6.37
CA TYR A 196 -10.14 -2.28 -7.00
C TYR A 196 -8.87 -3.12 -6.89
N LEU A 197 -7.72 -2.49 -7.12
CA LEU A 197 -6.42 -3.15 -7.08
C LEU A 197 -6.10 -3.67 -5.68
N LEU A 198 -6.34 -2.88 -4.63
CA LEU A 198 -6.11 -3.28 -3.25
C LEU A 198 -7.06 -4.39 -2.80
N ALA A 199 -8.32 -4.29 -3.19
CA ALA A 199 -9.29 -5.35 -2.99
C ALA A 199 -8.90 -6.67 -3.67
N SER A 200 -8.29 -6.59 -4.85
CA SER A 200 -7.90 -7.75 -5.66
C SER A 200 -6.50 -8.29 -5.34
N LEU A 201 -5.79 -7.76 -4.33
CA LEU A 201 -4.43 -8.18 -3.98
C LEU A 201 -4.33 -9.68 -3.70
N GLY A 202 -3.31 -10.31 -4.28
CA GLY A 202 -3.10 -11.76 -4.20
C GLY A 202 -4.00 -12.59 -5.13
N THR A 203 -4.93 -11.97 -5.87
CA THR A 203 -5.73 -12.65 -6.89
C THR A 203 -5.11 -12.44 -8.28
N ARG A 204 -5.28 -13.40 -9.19
CA ARG A 204 -4.81 -13.29 -10.58
C ARG A 204 -5.83 -12.63 -11.51
N GLN A 205 -6.99 -12.22 -10.98
CA GLN A 205 -8.05 -11.60 -11.75
C GLN A 205 -7.91 -10.08 -11.70
N PHE A 206 -7.72 -9.52 -12.87
CA PHE A 206 -7.41 -8.13 -13.10
C PHE A 206 -8.32 -7.59 -14.21
N SER A 207 -9.64 -7.71 -14.02
CA SER A 207 -10.59 -7.01 -14.89
C SER A 207 -10.57 -5.52 -14.56
N SER A 208 -10.82 -4.64 -15.54
CA SER A 208 -10.79 -3.20 -15.31
C SER A 208 -12.20 -2.71 -14.96
N PRO A 209 -12.57 -2.48 -13.69
CA PRO A 209 -13.80 -1.76 -13.42
C PRO A 209 -13.61 -0.32 -13.90
N ARG A 210 -14.48 0.09 -14.81
CA ARG A 210 -14.58 1.50 -15.16
C ARG A 210 -15.48 2.14 -14.12
N ALA A 211 -14.92 3.04 -13.32
CA ALA A 211 -15.74 3.85 -12.42
C ALA A 211 -16.78 4.64 -13.25
N PRO A 212 -17.98 4.90 -12.71
CA PRO A 212 -18.87 5.90 -13.28
C PRO A 212 -18.09 7.22 -13.44
N ALA A 213 -18.39 7.98 -14.48
CA ALA A 213 -17.68 9.22 -14.76
C ALA A 213 -17.78 10.15 -13.53
N ALA A 214 -16.68 10.33 -12.80
CA ALA A 214 -16.61 11.28 -11.70
C ALA A 214 -16.96 12.67 -12.26
N SER A 215 -17.96 13.32 -11.66
CA SER A 215 -18.45 14.62 -12.13
C SER A 215 -17.49 15.76 -11.79
N MET A 216 -16.50 15.52 -10.92
CA MET A 216 -15.49 16.50 -10.52
C MET A 216 -14.08 15.90 -10.46
N PRO A 217 -13.04 16.67 -10.83
CA PRO A 217 -11.66 16.24 -10.65
C PRO A 217 -11.35 16.08 -9.16
N VAL A 218 -10.76 14.94 -8.81
CA VAL A 218 -10.20 14.72 -7.47
C VAL A 218 -8.88 15.49 -7.37
N THR A 219 -8.75 16.35 -6.36
CA THR A 219 -7.53 17.10 -6.05
C THR A 219 -7.13 16.91 -4.59
N GLY A 220 -5.83 16.77 -4.32
CA GLY A 220 -5.31 16.62 -2.97
C GLY A 220 -4.23 15.55 -2.83
N SER A 221 -3.82 15.31 -1.59
CA SER A 221 -2.86 14.27 -1.20
C SER A 221 -3.56 13.18 -0.42
N TYR A 222 -3.29 11.93 -0.76
CA TYR A 222 -3.92 10.76 -0.20
C TYR A 222 -2.90 9.64 -0.03
N VAL A 223 -3.10 8.82 0.98
CA VAL A 223 -2.31 7.62 1.23
C VAL A 223 -3.23 6.41 1.15
N SER A 224 -2.83 5.43 0.33
CA SER A 224 -3.46 4.12 0.30
C SER A 224 -2.57 3.07 0.94
N PHE A 225 -3.17 2.05 1.54
CA PHE A 225 -2.43 0.96 2.16
C PHE A 225 -3.19 -0.35 2.07
N SER A 226 -2.45 -1.46 2.11
CA SER A 226 -2.99 -2.79 2.39
C SER A 226 -2.20 -3.42 3.52
N ILE A 227 -2.91 -3.83 4.56
CA ILE A 227 -2.38 -4.42 5.78
C ILE A 227 -3.01 -5.81 5.94
N GLU A 228 -2.19 -6.77 6.37
CA GLU A 228 -2.57 -8.12 6.73
C GLU A 228 -2.26 -8.31 8.21
N ALA A 229 -3.29 -8.62 9.01
CA ALA A 229 -3.18 -8.92 10.44
C ALA A 229 -3.56 -10.37 10.72
#